data_AF-A0A1F0VNM4-F1
#
_entry.id   AF-A0A1F0VNM4-F1
#
_cell.length_a   1.000
_cell.length_b   1.000
_cell.length_c   1.000
_cell.angle_alpha   90.00
_cell.angle_beta   90.00
_cell.angle_gamma   90.00
#
_symmetry.space_group_name_H-M   'P 1'
#
loop_
_entity.id
_entity.type
_entity.pdbx_description
1 polymer ?
#
loop_
_entity_poly.entity_id
_entity_poly.type
_entity_poly.pdbx_seq_one_letter_code
_entity_poly.pdbx_strand_id
1 'polypeptide(L)'
;MSRVLPDFPHWFDGFLPHRAEALDFLTQIPEVLDPTDGRLAHLFGLALTRAWMLVELAEHFDASVLPRAQALAASAQPQLVDGHFMSTHWLITYALRFQLACEGKRVDELR
;
A
#
# COMPACT_ATOMS: atom_id res chain seq x y z
N MET A 1 -2.49 -14.64 -2.26
CA MET A 1 -3.32 -15.47 -3.15
C MET A 1 -3.04 -15.19 -4.61
N SER A 2 -3.00 -13.94 -5.07
CA SER A 2 -2.69 -13.56 -6.47
C SER A 2 -1.45 -14.24 -7.07
N ARG A 3 -0.42 -14.51 -6.26
CA ARG A 3 0.83 -15.14 -6.72
C ARG A 3 0.84 -16.67 -6.69
N VAL A 4 -0.15 -17.32 -6.08
CA VAL A 4 -0.10 -18.77 -5.78
C VAL A 4 -1.35 -19.53 -6.23
N LEU A 5 -2.47 -18.85 -6.47
CA LEU A 5 -3.70 -19.48 -6.97
C LEU A 5 -3.78 -19.36 -8.49
N PRO A 6 -3.94 -20.49 -9.23
CA PRO A 6 -4.09 -20.45 -10.69
C PRO A 6 -5.32 -19.68 -11.18
N ASP A 7 -6.45 -19.78 -10.47
CA ASP A 7 -7.68 -19.03 -10.77
C ASP A 7 -7.93 -17.95 -9.70
N PHE A 8 -6.98 -17.03 -9.60
CA PHE A 8 -7.09 -15.91 -8.68
C PHE A 8 -8.29 -15.00 -8.97
N PRO A 9 -8.62 -14.63 -10.23
CA PRO A 9 -9.76 -13.75 -10.50
C PRO A 9 -11.08 -14.29 -9.93
N HIS A 10 -11.39 -15.57 -10.15
CA HIS A 10 -12.61 -16.18 -9.62
C HIS A 10 -12.62 -16.22 -8.09
N TRP A 11 -11.51 -16.62 -7.46
CA TRP A 11 -11.39 -16.60 -6.01
C TRP A 11 -11.56 -15.17 -5.46
N PHE A 12 -11.00 -14.18 -6.14
CA PHE A 12 -11.01 -12.81 -5.68
C PHE A 12 -12.41 -12.19 -5.80
N ASP A 13 -13.18 -12.53 -6.83
CA ASP A 13 -14.59 -12.14 -6.96
C ASP A 13 -15.45 -12.70 -5.83
N GLY A 14 -15.20 -13.94 -5.40
CA GLY A 14 -15.88 -14.54 -4.26
C GLY A 14 -15.43 -13.98 -2.90
N PHE A 15 -14.14 -13.65 -2.76
CA PHE A 15 -13.57 -13.11 -1.53
C PHE A 15 -13.94 -11.65 -1.29
N LEU A 16 -13.98 -10.84 -2.35
CA LEU A 16 -14.25 -9.40 -2.28
C LEU A 16 -15.33 -8.99 -3.30
N PRO A 17 -16.59 -9.42 -3.10
CA PRO A 17 -17.67 -9.20 -4.07
C PRO A 17 -18.03 -7.71 -4.27
N HIS A 18 -17.82 -6.87 -3.26
CA HIS A 18 -18.14 -5.43 -3.28
C HIS A 18 -16.90 -4.56 -3.48
N ARG A 19 -16.21 -4.74 -4.62
CA ARG A 19 -14.89 -4.14 -4.90
C ARG A 19 -14.86 -2.62 -4.79
N ALA A 20 -15.89 -1.92 -5.23
CA ALA A 20 -15.94 -0.45 -5.19
C ALA A 20 -15.99 0.07 -3.74
N GLU A 21 -16.89 -0.46 -2.92
CA GLU A 21 -17.00 -0.11 -1.49
C GLU A 21 -15.73 -0.50 -0.72
N ALA A 22 -15.17 -1.67 -1.05
CA ALA A 22 -13.89 -2.09 -0.49
C ALA A 22 -12.76 -1.13 -0.87
N LEU A 23 -12.71 -0.68 -2.13
CA LEU A 23 -11.71 0.28 -2.58
C LEU A 23 -11.87 1.61 -1.84
N ASP A 24 -13.09 2.10 -1.63
CA ASP A 24 -13.35 3.30 -0.82
C ASP A 24 -12.76 3.16 0.58
N PHE A 25 -13.02 2.06 1.29
CA PHE A 25 -12.45 1.80 2.62
C PHE A 25 -10.92 1.63 2.60
N LEU A 26 -10.40 0.82 1.67
CA LEU A 26 -8.97 0.52 1.56
C LEU A 26 -8.14 1.75 1.21
N THR A 27 -8.76 2.77 0.61
CA THR A 27 -8.10 4.01 0.20
C THR A 27 -8.33 5.17 1.17
N GLN A 28 -9.03 4.94 2.28
CA GLN A 28 -9.06 5.90 3.38
C GLN A 28 -7.65 6.06 3.98
N ILE A 29 -7.15 7.30 3.95
CA ILE A 29 -5.87 7.66 4.54
C ILE A 29 -5.97 7.53 6.07
N PRO A 30 -5.15 6.68 6.72
CA PRO A 30 -5.11 6.58 8.17
C PRO A 30 -4.71 7.91 8.80
N GLU A 31 -5.44 8.33 9.83
CA GLU A 31 -5.09 9.52 10.61
C GLU A 31 -4.01 9.20 11.65
N VAL A 32 -2.92 9.97 11.66
CA VAL A 32 -1.83 9.83 12.63
C VAL A 32 -1.84 11.03 13.56
N LEU A 33 -2.43 10.85 14.74
CA LEU A 33 -2.61 11.93 15.71
C LEU A 33 -1.30 12.36 16.39
N ASP A 34 -0.39 11.41 16.61
CA ASP A 34 0.94 11.66 17.19
C ASP A 34 2.00 10.83 16.46
N PRO A 35 2.82 11.44 15.59
CA PRO A 35 3.90 10.76 14.87
C PRO A 35 5.06 10.27 15.77
N THR A 36 5.14 10.74 17.01
CA THR A 36 6.17 10.34 17.98
C THR A 36 5.76 9.11 18.78
N ASP A 37 4.46 8.82 18.85
CA ASP A 37 3.94 7.58 19.41
C ASP A 37 4.28 6.42 18.47
N GLY A 38 5.09 5.48 18.98
CA GLY A 38 5.57 4.35 18.18
C GLY A 38 4.44 3.46 17.65
N ARG A 39 3.24 3.43 18.26
CA ARG A 39 2.09 2.65 17.76
C ARG A 39 1.37 3.41 16.66
N LEU A 40 1.09 4.69 16.86
CA LEU A 40 0.40 5.52 15.87
C LEU A 40 1.27 5.73 14.63
N ALA A 41 2.60 5.81 14.77
CA ALA A 41 3.52 5.87 13.64
C ALA A 41 3.38 4.66 12.68
N HIS A 42 2.88 3.50 13.14
CA HIS A 42 2.64 2.34 12.26
C HIS A 42 1.59 2.60 11.18
N LEU A 43 0.74 3.61 11.35
CA LEU A 43 -0.31 3.96 10.40
C LEU A 43 0.26 4.55 9.09
N PHE A 44 1.45 5.16 9.12
CA PHE A 44 2.18 5.50 7.89
C PHE A 44 2.58 4.25 7.11
N GLY A 45 2.96 3.19 7.83
CA GLY A 45 3.26 1.87 7.28
C GLY A 45 2.05 1.21 6.66
N LEU A 46 0.91 1.32 7.33
CA LEU A 46 -0.37 0.84 6.82
C LEU A 46 -0.73 1.56 5.51
N ALA A 47 -0.56 2.89 5.44
CA ALA A 47 -0.80 3.66 4.22
C ALA A 47 0.09 3.18 3.06
N LEU A 48 1.40 3.04 3.28
CA LEU A 48 2.34 2.54 2.26
C LEU A 48 2.05 1.08 1.85
N THR A 49 1.70 0.22 2.81
CA THR A 49 1.36 -1.18 2.53
C THR A 49 0.09 -1.28 1.70
N ARG A 50 -0.94 -0.50 2.02
CA ARG A 50 -2.17 -0.41 1.22
C ARG A 50 -1.87 0.11 -0.18
N ALA A 51 -1.09 1.18 -0.30
CA ALA A 51 -0.67 1.72 -1.60
C ALA A 51 0.02 0.65 -2.45
N TRP A 52 1.03 -0.03 -1.89
CA TRP A 52 1.77 -1.09 -2.57
C TRP A 52 0.85 -2.24 -3.03
N MET A 53 0.03 -2.77 -2.13
CA MET A 53 -0.83 -3.91 -2.44
C MET A 53 -1.92 -3.56 -3.47
N LEU A 54 -2.42 -2.32 -3.47
CA LEU A 54 -3.39 -1.85 -4.46
C LEU A 54 -2.78 -1.68 -5.85
N VAL A 55 -1.50 -1.27 -5.96
CA VAL A 55 -0.79 -1.25 -7.25
C VAL A 55 -0.61 -2.67 -7.79
N GLU A 56 -0.20 -3.63 -6.94
CA GLU A 56 -0.02 -5.04 -7.34
C GLU A 56 -1.32 -5.71 -7.79
N LEU A 57 -2.47 -5.23 -7.30
CA LEU A 57 -3.79 -5.78 -7.63
C LEU A 57 -4.58 -4.90 -8.59
N ALA A 58 -3.96 -3.88 -9.18
CA ALA A 58 -4.66 -2.83 -9.93
C ALA A 58 -5.49 -3.36 -11.10
N GLU A 59 -5.05 -4.45 -11.74
CA GLU A 59 -5.79 -5.09 -12.85
C GLU A 59 -7.17 -5.65 -12.44
N HIS A 60 -7.42 -5.79 -11.14
CA HIS A 60 -8.67 -6.32 -10.57
C HIS A 60 -9.56 -5.24 -9.95
N PHE A 61 -9.22 -3.96 -10.16
CA PHE A 61 -10.01 -2.80 -9.76
C PHE A 61 -10.23 -1.89 -10.97
N ASP A 62 -11.11 -0.90 -10.83
CA ASP A 62 -11.24 0.15 -11.83
C ASP A 62 -10.01 1.09 -11.83
N ALA A 63 -9.89 1.92 -12.88
CA ALA A 63 -8.75 2.79 -13.09
C ALA A 63 -8.50 3.82 -11.98
N SER A 64 -9.46 4.08 -11.08
CA SER A 64 -9.28 4.98 -9.95
C SER A 64 -8.35 4.42 -8.86
N VAL A 65 -8.07 3.11 -8.88
CA VAL A 65 -7.19 2.45 -7.90
C VAL A 65 -5.79 3.06 -7.84
N LEU A 66 -5.19 3.37 -9.00
CA LEU A 66 -3.82 3.87 -9.05
C LEU A 66 -3.68 5.29 -8.48
N PRO A 67 -4.51 6.29 -8.86
CA PRO A 67 -4.50 7.60 -8.21
C PRO A 67 -4.75 7.52 -6.70
N ARG A 68 -5.65 6.65 -6.24
CA ARG A 68 -5.93 6.47 -4.81
C ARG A 68 -4.77 5.82 -4.06
N ALA A 69 -4.09 4.84 -4.66
CA ALA A 69 -2.87 4.26 -4.12
C ALA A 69 -1.73 5.30 -4.02
N GLN A 70 -1.59 6.17 -5.02
CA GLN A 70 -0.63 7.27 -4.98
C GLN A 70 -0.93 8.25 -3.84
N ALA A 71 -2.20 8.59 -3.61
CA ALA A 71 -2.60 9.45 -2.49
C ALA A 71 -2.25 8.84 -1.12
N LEU A 72 -2.44 7.53 -0.94
CA LEU A 72 -2.01 6.80 0.25
C LEU A 72 -0.48 6.86 0.45
N ALA A 73 0.30 6.68 -0.61
CA ALA A 73 1.76 6.75 -0.51
C ALA A 73 2.23 8.17 -0.19
N ALA A 74 1.64 9.18 -0.85
CA ALA A 74 1.97 10.59 -0.66
C ALA A 74 1.71 11.06 0.77
N SER A 75 0.68 10.54 1.46
CA SER A 75 0.39 10.92 2.85
C SER A 75 1.46 10.47 3.84
N ALA A 76 2.20 9.40 3.53
CA ALA A 76 3.27 8.86 4.37
C ALA A 76 4.67 9.32 3.94
N GLN A 77 4.83 9.86 2.73
CA GLN A 77 6.13 10.20 2.15
C GLN A 77 6.99 11.16 3.01
N PRO A 78 6.44 12.24 3.63
CA PRO A 78 7.26 13.14 4.46
C PRO A 78 7.95 12.41 5.63
N GLN A 79 7.31 11.36 6.15
CA GLN A 79 7.82 10.60 7.30
C GLN A 79 9.00 9.70 6.96
N LEU A 80 9.33 9.53 5.68
CA LEU A 80 10.51 8.78 5.25
C LEU A 80 11.82 9.55 5.46
N VAL A 81 11.74 10.89 5.46
CA VAL A 81 12.90 11.77 5.53
C VAL A 81 12.91 12.58 6.82
N ASP A 82 11.74 13.15 7.18
CA ASP A 82 11.62 14.10 8.29
C ASP A 82 11.26 13.42 9.63
N GLY A 83 11.06 12.10 9.63
CA GLY A 83 10.61 11.34 10.79
C GLY A 83 11.74 10.98 11.78
N HIS A 84 11.36 10.61 13.01
CA HIS A 84 12.29 10.05 13.99
C HIS A 84 12.78 8.66 13.56
N PHE A 85 13.97 8.25 14.01
CA PHE A 85 14.52 6.91 13.70
C PHE A 85 13.51 5.78 13.93
N MET A 86 12.75 5.84 15.03
CA MET A 86 11.75 4.84 15.39
C MET A 86 10.56 4.77 14.43
N SER A 87 10.26 5.83 13.68
CA SER A 87 9.27 5.81 12.60
C SER A 87 9.92 5.53 11.24
N THR A 88 11.11 6.07 10.93
CA THR A 88 11.70 6.01 9.58
C THR A 88 12.30 4.65 9.20
N HIS A 89 12.98 3.95 10.13
CA HIS A 89 13.85 2.82 9.77
C HIS A 89 13.13 1.61 9.16
N TRP A 90 11.84 1.45 9.46
CA TRP A 90 11.01 0.35 8.95
C TRP A 90 10.08 0.80 7.81
N LEU A 91 9.73 2.10 7.74
CA LEU A 91 8.88 2.66 6.67
C LEU A 91 9.52 2.52 5.30
N ILE A 92 10.86 2.62 5.22
CA ILE A 92 11.60 2.52 3.97
C ILE A 92 11.34 1.18 3.25
N THR A 93 11.11 0.10 3.99
CA THR A 93 10.76 -1.20 3.40
C THR A 93 9.46 -1.11 2.61
N TYR A 94 8.41 -0.52 3.18
CA TYR A 94 7.12 -0.40 2.51
C TYR A 94 7.14 0.61 1.36
N ALA A 95 7.89 1.71 1.52
CA ALA A 95 8.10 2.69 0.46
C ALA A 95 8.82 2.07 -0.76
N LEU A 96 9.88 1.29 -0.52
CA LEU A 96 10.59 0.59 -1.59
C LEU A 96 9.68 -0.44 -2.29
N ARG A 97 8.86 -1.17 -1.54
CA ARG A 97 7.90 -2.12 -2.12
C ARG A 97 6.87 -1.42 -3.00
N PHE A 98 6.31 -0.30 -2.55
CA PHE A 98 5.42 0.53 -3.35
C PHE A 98 6.11 1.02 -4.64
N GLN A 99 7.32 1.56 -4.52
CA GLN A 99 8.08 2.04 -5.68
C GLN A 99 8.32 0.93 -6.71
N LEU A 100 8.77 -0.23 -6.28
CA LEU A 100 9.03 -1.37 -7.17
C LEU A 100 7.77 -1.84 -7.89
N ALA A 101 6.63 -1.90 -7.19
CA ALA A 101 5.36 -2.24 -7.81
C ALA A 101 4.94 -1.21 -8.87
N CYS A 102 5.13 0.10 -8.60
CA CYS A 102 4.88 1.15 -9.59
C CYS A 102 5.80 1.05 -10.81
N GLU A 103 7.04 0.59 -10.63
CA GLU A 103 8.00 0.38 -11.71
C GLU A 103 7.79 -0.96 -12.45
N GLY A 104 6.87 -1.81 -11.99
CA GLY A 104 6.69 -3.17 -12.50
C GLY A 104 7.89 -4.08 -12.25
N LYS A 105 8.75 -3.73 -11.30
CA LYS A 105 9.97 -4.47 -10.96
C LYS A 105 9.75 -5.30 -9.70
N ARG A 106 10.47 -6.41 -9.60
CA ARG A 106 10.49 -7.23 -8.38
C ARG A 106 11.79 -6.99 -7.61
N VAL A 107 11.75 -7.24 -6.29
CA VAL A 107 12.90 -7.00 -5.39
C VAL A 107 14.12 -7.85 -5.79
N ASP A 108 13.89 -9.04 -6.33
CA ASP A 108 14.92 -9.95 -6.84
C ASP A 108 15.64 -9.43 -8.10
N GLU A 109 15.09 -8.41 -8.77
CA GLU A 109 15.68 -7.78 -9.97
C GLU A 109 16.62 -6.60 -9.61
N LEU A 110 16.81 -6.30 -8.31
CA LEU A 110 17.70 -5.24 -7.82
C LEU A 110 19.15 -5.70 -7.54
N ARG A 111 19.50 -6.94 -7.88
CA ARG A 111 20.84 -7.52 -7.70
C ARG A 111 21.60 -7.56 -9.02
#